data_AF-A0A1D8KA35-F1
#
_entry.id   AF-A0A1D8KA35-F1
#
_cell.length_a   1.000
_cell.length_b   1.000
_cell.length_c   1.000
_cell.angle_alpha   90.00
_cell.angle_beta   90.00
_cell.angle_gamma   90.00
#
_symmetry.space_group_name_H-M   'P 1'
#
loop_
_entity.id
_entity.type
_entity.pdbx_description
1 polymer ?
#
loop_
_entity_poly.entity_id
_entity_poly.type
_entity_poly.pdbx_seq_one_letter_code
_entity_poly.pdbx_strand_id
1 'polypeptide(L)'
;MSGHFPFAGTRGTRYGLAPRMTISAFYEKNQFNYSLQEAYYKWWYDWAKAFVEQDADLKATMGGRFASYPMGQHSEHSFHLNHRYWASCMDDLGGFIRNVIFPKLDDKAMHKLEADHDKQLKTLKSQVKESGYEPAPDVGHFRHI
;
A
#
# COMPACT_ATOMS: atom_id res chain seq x y z
N MET A 1 6.20 17.64 5.23
CA MET A 1 7.12 16.62 4.65
C MET A 1 6.26 15.50 4.08
N SER A 2 6.06 15.44 2.75
CA SER A 2 5.30 14.37 2.10
C SER A 2 6.22 13.16 1.91
N GLY A 3 6.25 12.26 2.90
CA GLY A 3 7.13 11.10 2.94
C GLY A 3 6.93 10.11 1.79
N HIS A 4 7.98 9.33 1.53
CA HIS A 4 8.28 8.49 0.36
C HIS A 4 7.34 7.29 0.06
N PHE A 5 6.16 7.22 0.66
CA PHE A 5 5.25 6.07 0.49
C PHE A 5 4.17 6.35 -0.57
N PRO A 6 3.80 5.35 -1.41
CA PRO A 6 2.88 5.55 -2.53
C PRO A 6 1.45 5.95 -2.12
N PHE A 7 1.08 5.75 -0.85
CA PHE A 7 -0.22 6.10 -0.27
C PHE A 7 -0.19 7.31 0.67
N ALA A 8 0.99 7.89 0.95
CA ALA A 8 1.14 8.99 1.92
C ALA A 8 0.59 10.34 1.43
N GLY A 9 0.28 10.47 0.14
CA GLY A 9 -0.31 11.68 -0.43
C GLY A 9 -1.67 12.01 0.22
N THR A 10 -1.88 13.28 0.57
CA THR A 10 -3.14 13.80 1.10
C THR A 10 -4.15 13.98 -0.04
N ARG A 11 -5.41 13.56 0.15
CA ARG A 11 -6.50 13.86 -0.81
C ARG A 11 -6.67 15.38 -0.89
N GLY A 12 -6.57 15.97 -2.09
CA GLY A 12 -6.87 17.39 -2.31
C GLY A 12 -5.75 18.28 -2.88
N THR A 13 -4.57 17.75 -3.22
CA THR A 13 -3.63 18.48 -4.09
C THR A 13 -4.17 18.50 -5.53
N ARG A 14 -3.75 19.49 -6.34
CA ARG A 14 -4.34 19.98 -7.62
C ARG A 14 -4.82 18.93 -8.64
N TYR A 15 -4.39 17.68 -8.49
CA TYR A 15 -5.00 16.50 -9.10
C TYR A 15 -5.35 15.51 -8.00
N GLY A 16 -6.59 15.52 -7.52
CA GLY A 16 -7.14 14.56 -6.55
C GLY A 16 -7.23 13.13 -7.11
N LEU A 17 -6.20 12.66 -7.79
CA LEU A 17 -6.10 11.33 -8.35
C LEU A 17 -6.08 10.35 -7.19
N ALA A 18 -7.08 9.48 -7.19
CA ALA A 18 -7.26 8.40 -6.22
C ALA A 18 -5.91 7.76 -5.89
N PRO A 19 -5.54 7.58 -4.60
CA PRO A 19 -4.25 7.01 -4.23
C PRO A 19 -3.96 5.68 -4.95
N ARG A 20 -5.03 4.95 -5.34
CA ARG A 20 -4.99 3.77 -6.22
C ARG A 20 -4.22 3.97 -7.53
N MET A 21 -4.34 5.12 -8.18
CA MET A 21 -3.60 5.45 -9.41
C MET A 21 -2.12 5.66 -9.13
N THR A 22 -1.79 6.38 -8.07
CA THR A 22 -0.41 6.59 -7.62
C THR A 22 0.24 5.27 -7.20
N ILE A 23 -0.49 4.42 -6.48
CA ILE A 23 -0.05 3.08 -6.08
C ILE A 23 0.15 2.19 -7.30
N SER A 24 -0.76 2.22 -8.26
CA SER A 24 -0.63 1.45 -9.50
C SER A 24 0.59 1.90 -10.32
N ALA A 25 0.77 3.21 -10.51
CA ALA A 25 1.93 3.77 -11.20
C ALA A 25 3.24 3.45 -10.46
N PHE A 26 3.20 3.39 -9.12
CA PHE A 26 4.32 2.92 -8.32
C PHE A 26 4.65 1.45 -8.59
N TYR A 27 3.65 0.55 -8.67
CA TYR A 27 3.88 -0.85 -9.03
C TYR A 27 4.43 -1.01 -10.45
N GLU A 28 3.87 -0.27 -11.41
CA GLU A 28 4.33 -0.25 -12.81
C GLU A 28 5.80 0.24 -12.90
N LYS A 29 6.13 1.37 -12.24
CA LYS A 29 7.49 1.92 -12.20
C LYS A 29 8.52 0.93 -11.62
N ASN A 30 8.10 0.13 -10.65
CA ASN A 30 8.95 -0.88 -10.02
C ASN A 30 8.85 -2.26 -10.67
N GLN A 31 8.07 -2.41 -11.75
CA GLN A 31 7.87 -3.66 -12.47
C GLN A 31 7.37 -4.80 -11.55
N PHE A 32 6.52 -4.45 -10.59
CA PHE A 32 5.93 -5.43 -9.68
C PHE A 32 4.80 -6.17 -10.38
N ASN A 33 5.03 -7.45 -10.66
CA ASN A 33 3.97 -8.37 -11.05
C ASN A 33 2.99 -8.58 -9.87
N TYR A 34 1.91 -9.33 -10.10
CA TYR A 34 0.85 -9.53 -9.10
C TYR A 34 1.38 -10.08 -7.75
N SER A 35 2.32 -11.02 -7.78
CA SER A 35 2.92 -11.62 -6.59
C SER A 35 3.78 -10.63 -5.80
N LEU A 36 4.57 -9.79 -6.50
CA LEU A 36 5.37 -8.74 -5.86
C LEU A 36 4.50 -7.62 -5.28
N GLN A 37 3.35 -7.32 -5.91
CA GLN A 37 2.36 -6.40 -5.35
C GLN A 37 1.76 -6.94 -4.06
N GLU A 38 1.40 -8.23 -4.03
CA GLU A 38 0.97 -8.92 -2.80
C GLU A 38 2.05 -8.88 -1.72
N ALA A 39 3.29 -9.22 -2.06
CA ALA A 39 4.40 -9.21 -1.09
C ALA A 39 4.64 -7.82 -0.50
N TYR A 40 4.53 -6.78 -1.32
CA TYR A 40 4.58 -5.39 -0.85
C TYR A 40 3.40 -5.04 0.06
N TYR A 41 2.18 -5.47 -0.30
CA TYR A 41 1.00 -5.30 0.54
C TYR A 41 1.15 -6.00 1.89
N LYS A 42 1.58 -7.27 1.87
CA LYS A 42 1.78 -8.09 3.05
C LYS A 42 2.75 -7.45 4.04
N TRP A 43 3.85 -6.88 3.55
CA TRP A 43 4.80 -6.18 4.40
C TRP A 43 4.16 -5.02 5.18
N TRP A 44 3.38 -4.18 4.48
CA TRP A 44 2.63 -3.10 5.12
C TRP A 44 1.54 -3.60 6.07
N TYR A 45 0.84 -4.68 5.69
CA TYR A 45 -0.19 -5.29 6.52
C TYR A 45 0.39 -5.80 7.83
N ASP A 46 1.48 -6.57 7.76
CA ASP A 46 2.13 -7.14 8.94
C ASP A 46 2.71 -6.04 9.83
N TRP A 47 3.33 -5.01 9.23
CA TRP A 47 3.84 -3.84 9.95
C TRP A 47 2.72 -3.08 10.68
N ALA A 48 1.63 -2.76 9.98
CA ALA A 48 0.50 -2.01 10.55
C ALA A 48 -0.22 -2.82 11.64
N LYS A 49 -0.39 -4.13 11.42
CA LYS A 49 -0.96 -5.05 12.40
C LYS A 49 -0.10 -5.08 13.67
N ALA A 50 1.22 -5.24 13.53
CA ALA A 50 2.12 -5.25 14.67
C ALA A 50 2.07 -3.94 15.47
N PHE A 51 1.99 -2.79 14.79
CA PHE A 51 1.82 -1.50 15.45
C PHE A 51 0.52 -1.43 16.26
N VAL A 52 -0.59 -1.85 15.66
CA VAL A 52 -1.91 -1.87 16.33
C VAL A 52 -1.94 -2.84 17.51
N GLU A 53 -1.27 -3.99 17.42
CA GLU A 53 -1.22 -4.97 18.51
C GLU A 53 -0.40 -4.49 19.72
N GLN A 54 0.50 -3.53 19.53
CA GLN A 54 1.37 -2.97 20.56
C GLN A 54 0.78 -1.75 21.29
N ASP A 55 -0.16 -1.02 20.68
CA ASP A 55 -0.88 0.11 21.28
C ASP A 55 -2.23 -0.39 21.84
N ALA A 56 -2.43 -0.31 23.15
CA ALA A 56 -3.61 -0.87 23.82
C ALA A 56 -4.93 -0.26 23.32
N ASP A 57 -4.95 1.05 23.06
CA ASP A 57 -6.14 1.75 22.58
C ASP A 57 -6.44 1.39 21.13
N LEU A 58 -5.41 1.34 20.27
CA LEU A 58 -5.56 0.91 18.89
C LEU A 58 -5.98 -0.56 18.80
N LYS A 59 -5.43 -1.43 19.64
CA LYS A 59 -5.81 -2.84 19.68
C LYS A 59 -7.29 -2.99 20.01
N ALA A 60 -7.77 -2.27 21.02
CA ALA A 60 -9.17 -2.31 21.44
C ALA A 60 -10.14 -1.76 20.39
N THR A 61 -9.75 -0.71 19.66
CA THR A 61 -10.66 0.01 18.74
C THR A 61 -10.52 -0.38 17.27
N MET A 62 -9.33 -0.78 16.84
CA MET A 62 -8.98 -1.04 15.44
C MET A 62 -8.47 -2.46 15.19
N GLY A 63 -8.17 -3.25 16.22
CA GLY A 63 -7.64 -4.61 16.08
C GLY A 63 -8.53 -5.53 15.22
N GLY A 64 -9.86 -5.38 15.33
CA GLY A 64 -10.82 -6.13 14.50
C GLY A 64 -10.67 -5.91 13.00
N ARG A 65 -10.08 -4.79 12.56
CA ARG A 65 -9.79 -4.52 11.13
C ARG A 65 -8.74 -5.47 10.55
N PHE A 66 -7.98 -6.16 11.40
CA PHE A 66 -6.95 -7.15 11.02
C PHE A 66 -7.40 -8.60 11.29
N ALA A 67 -8.70 -8.84 11.43
CA ALA A 67 -9.26 -10.17 11.61
C ALA A 67 -9.19 -11.04 10.34
N SER A 68 -9.07 -10.41 9.16
CA SER A 68 -8.93 -11.07 7.86
C SER A 68 -7.83 -10.41 7.02
N TYR A 69 -7.26 -11.19 6.11
CA TYR A 69 -6.29 -10.71 5.12
C TYR A 69 -6.86 -10.85 3.71
N PRO A 70 -6.79 -9.82 2.86
CA PRO A 70 -6.30 -8.47 3.13
C PRO A 70 -7.27 -7.62 3.98
N MET A 71 -6.77 -6.54 4.57
CA MET A 71 -7.56 -5.53 5.31
C MET A 71 -8.24 -4.55 4.35
N GLY A 72 -9.49 -4.20 4.62
CA GLY A 72 -10.23 -3.17 3.90
C GLY A 72 -11.62 -3.62 3.44
N GLN A 73 -12.33 -2.74 2.74
CA GLN A 73 -13.62 -3.10 2.10
C GLN A 73 -13.40 -3.71 0.72
N HIS A 74 -12.27 -3.37 0.07
CA HIS A 74 -11.92 -3.91 -1.24
C HIS A 74 -11.25 -5.28 -1.16
N SER A 75 -11.04 -5.83 0.05
CA SER A 75 -10.58 -7.21 0.23
C SER A 75 -11.66 -8.23 -0.12
N GLU A 76 -12.94 -7.87 0.01
CA GLU A 76 -14.07 -8.79 -0.13
C GLU A 76 -14.73 -8.77 -1.53
N HIS A 77 -14.36 -7.82 -2.40
CA HIS A 77 -14.99 -7.63 -3.71
C HIS A 77 -13.98 -7.38 -4.84
N SER A 78 -13.87 -8.34 -5.77
CA SER A 78 -13.00 -8.27 -6.97
C SER A 78 -13.66 -7.61 -8.20
N PHE A 79 -14.93 -7.21 -8.12
CA PHE A 79 -15.68 -6.78 -9.30
C PHE A 79 -15.14 -5.43 -9.83
N HIS A 80 -14.69 -5.43 -11.09
CA HIS A 80 -14.29 -4.25 -11.91
C HIS A 80 -12.87 -3.67 -11.76
N LEU A 81 -11.92 -4.35 -11.11
CA LEU A 81 -10.61 -3.74 -10.84
C LEU A 81 -9.52 -3.95 -11.91
N ASN A 82 -9.76 -4.58 -13.07
CA ASN A 82 -8.81 -4.70 -14.19
C ASN A 82 -7.36 -5.05 -13.74
N HIS A 83 -7.17 -6.10 -12.94
CA HIS A 83 -5.88 -6.51 -12.35
C HIS A 83 -5.25 -5.55 -11.32
N ARG A 84 -6.00 -4.56 -10.80
CA ARG A 84 -5.56 -3.57 -9.79
C ARG A 84 -6.08 -3.87 -8.38
N TYR A 85 -6.28 -5.14 -8.08
CA TYR A 85 -6.74 -5.61 -6.77
C TYR A 85 -5.84 -5.09 -5.65
N TRP A 86 -4.54 -5.36 -5.71
CA TRP A 86 -3.59 -4.95 -4.68
C TRP A 86 -3.41 -3.43 -4.55
N ALA A 87 -3.57 -2.68 -5.64
CA ALA A 87 -3.55 -1.22 -5.56
C ALA A 87 -4.78 -0.68 -4.81
N SER A 88 -5.93 -1.36 -4.93
CA SER A 88 -7.16 -1.00 -4.22
C SER A 88 -7.10 -1.40 -2.75
N CYS A 89 -6.61 -2.62 -2.44
CA CYS A 89 -6.37 -3.03 -1.06
C CYS A 89 -5.36 -2.09 -0.37
N MET A 90 -4.30 -1.69 -1.07
CA MET A 90 -3.29 -0.78 -0.54
C MET A 90 -3.83 0.65 -0.32
N ASP A 91 -4.83 1.11 -1.07
CA ASP A 91 -5.49 2.39 -0.81
C ASP A 91 -6.25 2.36 0.52
N ASP A 92 -6.96 1.27 0.82
CA ASP A 92 -7.65 1.09 2.10
C ASP A 92 -6.66 1.03 3.27
N LEU A 93 -5.66 0.13 3.19
CA LEU A 93 -4.64 -0.04 4.22
C LEU A 93 -3.78 1.21 4.39
N GLY A 94 -3.31 1.78 3.27
CA GLY A 94 -2.49 3.00 3.26
C GLY A 94 -3.25 4.21 3.79
N GLY A 95 -4.55 4.30 3.52
CA GLY A 95 -5.44 5.30 4.12
C GLY A 95 -5.52 5.16 5.65
N PHE A 96 -5.66 3.93 6.17
CA PHE A 96 -5.62 3.67 7.60
C PHE A 96 -4.27 4.07 8.21
N ILE A 97 -3.16 3.61 7.63
CA ILE A 97 -1.80 3.92 8.09
C ILE A 97 -1.58 5.44 8.14
N ARG A 98 -1.90 6.15 7.05
CA ARG A 98 -1.67 7.60 6.93
C ARG A 98 -2.48 8.40 7.95
N ASN A 99 -3.74 8.04 8.18
CA ASN A 99 -4.63 8.87 9.00
C ASN A 99 -4.65 8.46 10.48
N VAL A 100 -4.25 7.22 10.80
CA VAL A 100 -4.34 6.67 12.17
C VAL A 100 -2.97 6.40 12.78
N ILE A 101 -2.06 5.78 12.03
CA ILE A 101 -0.75 5.37 12.56
C ILE A 101 0.29 6.50 12.43
N PHE A 102 0.44 7.11 11.26
CA PHE A 102 1.47 8.14 11.05
C PHE A 102 1.42 9.31 12.06
N PRO A 103 0.25 9.84 12.46
CA PRO A 103 0.19 10.90 13.47
C PRO A 103 0.71 10.49 14.86
N LYS A 104 0.86 9.19 15.12
CA LYS A 104 1.38 8.63 16.38
C LYS A 104 2.88 8.31 16.33
N LEU A 105 3.52 8.41 15.15
CA LEU A 105 4.95 8.17 15.01
C LEU A 105 5.74 9.44 15.34
N ASP A 106 6.80 9.30 16.13
CA ASP A 106 7.80 10.35 16.27
C ASP A 106 8.77 10.37 15.07
N ASP A 107 9.59 11.42 14.97
CA ASP A 107 10.52 11.60 13.84
C ASP A 107 11.51 10.42 13.73
N LYS A 108 11.94 9.87 14.86
CA LYS A 108 12.87 8.73 14.88
C LYS A 108 12.21 7.47 14.32
N ALA A 109 10.98 7.18 14.70
CA ALA A 109 10.20 6.06 14.19
C ALA A 109 9.87 6.25 12.71
N MET A 110 9.56 7.46 12.27
CA MET A 110 9.32 7.77 10.86
C MET A 110 10.57 7.53 10.01
N HIS A 111 11.74 8.04 10.43
CA HIS A 111 12.99 7.80 9.71
C HIS A 111 13.38 6.32 9.68
N LYS A 112 13.14 5.58 10.76
CA LYS A 112 13.33 4.14 10.77
C LYS A 112 12.41 3.46 9.76
N LEU A 113 11.15 3.86 9.70
CA LEU A 113 10.17 3.31 8.75
C LEU A 113 10.58 3.58 7.30
N GLU A 114 11.09 4.78 7.00
CA GLU A 114 11.63 5.12 5.68
C GLU A 114 12.79 4.20 5.29
N ALA A 115 13.74 3.98 6.21
CA ALA A 115 14.87 3.08 5.98
C ALA A 115 14.44 1.61 5.78
N ASP A 116 13.47 1.13 6.58
CA ASP A 116 12.93 -0.22 6.46
C ASP A 116 12.16 -0.40 5.13
N HIS A 117 11.41 0.61 4.70
CA HIS A 117 10.72 0.65 3.42
C HIS A 117 11.71 0.59 2.25
N ASP A 118 12.76 1.42 2.27
CA ASP A 118 13.82 1.40 1.25
C ASP A 118 14.50 0.03 1.14
N LYS A 119 14.75 -0.62 2.27
CA LYS A 119 15.29 -1.98 2.30
C LYS A 119 14.33 -2.97 1.65
N GLN A 120 13.04 -2.89 1.98
CA GLN A 120 12.02 -3.76 1.39
C GLN A 120 11.92 -3.56 -0.13
N LEU A 121 11.97 -2.31 -0.62
CA LEU A 121 11.97 -2.04 -2.06
C LEU A 121 13.16 -2.67 -2.77
N LYS A 122 14.35 -2.60 -2.18
CA LYS A 122 15.55 -3.26 -2.73
C LYS A 122 15.40 -4.77 -2.75
N THR A 123 14.84 -5.37 -1.71
CA THR A 123 14.55 -6.81 -1.65
C THR A 123 13.58 -7.21 -2.76
N LEU A 124 12.43 -6.56 -2.88
CA LEU A 124 11.46 -6.86 -3.93
C LEU A 124 12.04 -6.63 -5.34
N LYS A 125 12.84 -5.57 -5.52
CA LYS A 125 13.50 -5.29 -6.80
C LYS A 125 14.48 -6.38 -7.22
N SER A 126 15.16 -7.05 -6.27
CA SER A 126 16.00 -8.20 -6.61
C SER A 126 15.21 -9.38 -7.16
N GLN A 127 13.94 -9.52 -6.75
CA GLN A 127 13.04 -10.59 -7.19
C GLN A 127 12.38 -10.29 -8.55
N VAL A 128 12.40 -9.04 -9.02
CA VAL A 128 11.82 -8.64 -10.32
C VAL A 128 12.43 -9.43 -11.47
N LYS A 129 13.75 -9.69 -11.44
CA LYS A 129 14.45 -10.43 -12.52
C LYS A 129 13.91 -11.84 -12.73
N GLU A 130 13.37 -12.46 -11.70
CA GLU A 130 12.83 -13.82 -11.70
C GLU A 130 11.30 -13.83 -11.84
N SER A 131 10.67 -12.65 -11.81
CA SER A 131 9.22 -12.50 -11.68
C SER A 131 8.43 -12.63 -12.99
N GLY A 132 9.10 -12.64 -14.14
CA GLY A 132 8.45 -12.71 -15.46
C GLY A 132 7.50 -11.54 -15.72
N TYR A 133 7.89 -10.31 -15.32
CA TYR A 133 7.06 -9.12 -15.49
C TYR A 133 6.72 -8.85 -16.97
N GLU A 134 5.43 -8.79 -17.27
CA GLU A 134 4.89 -8.32 -18.54
C GLU A 134 4.50 -6.83 -18.43
N PRO A 135 4.93 -5.96 -19.37
CA PRO A 135 4.56 -4.54 -19.36
C PRO A 135 3.04 -4.32 -19.39
N ALA A 136 2.58 -3.26 -18.72
CA ALA A 136 1.19 -2.84 -18.82
C ALA A 136 0.87 -2.39 -20.27
N PRO A 137 -0.33 -2.70 -20.80
CA PRO A 137 -0.72 -2.27 -22.16
C PRO A 137 -0.86 -0.74 -22.27
N ASP A 138 -0.63 -0.22 -23.47
CA ASP A 138 -0.56 1.24 -23.77
C ASP A 138 -1.86 2.05 -23.47
N VAL A 139 -2.99 1.39 -23.21
CA VAL A 139 -4.29 2.08 -23.06
C VAL A 139 -4.60 2.34 -21.58
N GLY A 140 -4.77 3.62 -21.21
CA GLY A 140 -4.99 4.08 -19.83
C GLY A 140 -6.11 3.36 -19.09
N HIS A 141 -5.71 2.59 -18.08
CA HIS A 141 -6.50 1.56 -17.38
C HIS A 141 -7.66 2.02 -16.47
N PHE A 142 -7.88 3.33 -16.31
CA PHE A 142 -8.95 3.89 -15.47
C PHE A 142 -9.92 4.77 -16.27
N ARG A 143 -10.24 4.37 -17.51
CA ARG A 143 -11.41 4.89 -18.19
C ARG A 143 -12.61 4.03 -17.78
N HIS A 144 -13.66 4.66 -17.25
CA HIS A 144 -14.99 4.06 -17.27
C HIS A 144 -15.31 3.77 -18.74
N ILE A 145 -15.63 2.51 -19.07
CA ILE A 145 -16.28 2.15 -20.33
C ILE A 145 -17.77 2.13 -20.05
#